data_AF-A0A8B6DDJ2-F1
#
_entry.id   AF-A0A8B6DDJ2-F1
#
_cell.length_a   1.000
_cell.length_b   1.000
_cell.length_c   1.000
_cell.angle_alpha   90.00
_cell.angle_beta   90.00
_cell.angle_gamma   90.00
#
_symmetry.space_group_name_H-M   'P 1'
#
loop_
_entity.id
_entity.type
_entity.pdbx_description
1 polymer ?
#
loop_
_entity_poly.entity_id
_entity_poly.type
_entity_poly.pdbx_seq_one_letter_code
_entity_poly.pdbx_strand_id
1 'polypeptide(L)'
;MLVTDHDLLDVIITTFLGFCEEKKNNDGKLSFERNERSTSFKRACYVLYDVKYALICRPSPDEWSDKLRHSFLKGFKSFLKMLKMMQGMDGVMRQLGVHLEYEPEWEGAFNLQLKQDDVITEFLEWCGTDRKVLIEAFKLTLEFLLKCKDKPATVKREDKTVCGHKVRCLKYDVSTQPVSIHLPLSRILAGLFLHFGKLGIAWNSPEVNIEHLDMAEIIEPPLRVQVMVAQTQAGMWRRNGYSLLNQIFFYHNVKCRREMFDKDINMLQIGASIMDNNEFLIHLLNKYNLLSWVR
;
A
#
# COMPACT_ATOMS: atom_id res chain seq x y z
N MET A 1 21.44 12.37 -18.76
CA MET A 1 20.12 11.70 -18.73
C MET A 1 19.12 12.66 -18.09
N LEU A 2 17.95 12.91 -18.68
CA LEU A 2 17.01 13.94 -18.20
C LEU A 2 16.65 13.80 -16.71
N VAL A 3 16.51 12.56 -16.23
CA VAL A 3 16.34 12.26 -14.81
C VAL A 3 17.48 12.91 -14.01
N THR A 4 18.73 12.58 -14.30
CA THR A 4 19.93 13.13 -13.64
C THR A 4 20.08 14.64 -13.78
N ASP A 5 19.83 15.19 -14.97
CA ASP A 5 20.25 16.56 -15.31
C ASP A 5 19.20 17.62 -14.99
N HIS A 6 17.93 17.22 -14.91
CA HIS A 6 16.80 18.13 -14.70
C HIS A 6 15.84 17.69 -13.60
N ASP A 7 16.20 16.68 -12.79
CA ASP A 7 15.31 16.09 -11.79
C ASP A 7 13.94 15.71 -12.37
N LEU A 8 13.94 15.19 -13.61
CA LEU A 8 12.73 15.01 -14.42
C LEU A 8 11.57 14.37 -13.65
N LEU A 9 11.85 13.28 -12.92
CA LEU A 9 10.85 12.56 -12.13
C LEU A 9 10.21 13.46 -11.06
N ASP A 10 11.03 14.18 -10.30
CA ASP A 10 10.55 15.06 -9.23
C ASP A 10 9.73 16.24 -9.78
N VAL A 11 10.18 16.83 -10.89
CA VAL A 11 9.47 17.93 -11.56
C VAL A 11 8.09 17.47 -12.01
N ILE A 12 8.04 16.38 -12.77
CA ILE A 12 6.79 15.83 -13.31
C ILE A 12 5.82 15.45 -12.18
N ILE A 13 6.30 14.72 -11.18
CA ILE A 13 5.46 14.24 -10.07
C ILE A 13 5.01 15.40 -9.19
N THR A 14 5.87 16.38 -8.91
CA THR A 14 5.50 17.55 -8.10
C THR A 14 4.43 18.39 -8.79
N THR A 15 4.47 18.52 -10.13
CA THR A 15 3.37 19.14 -10.88
C THR A 15 2.07 18.35 -10.70
N PHE A 16 2.11 17.02 -10.80
CA PHE A 16 0.91 16.19 -10.59
C PHE A 16 0.38 16.26 -9.15
N LEU A 17 1.27 16.34 -8.15
CA LEU A 17 0.89 16.50 -6.75
C LEU A 17 0.01 17.74 -6.54
N GLY A 18 0.25 18.83 -7.26
CA GLY A 18 -0.62 20.03 -7.21
C GLY A 18 -2.09 19.71 -7.51
N PHE A 19 -2.35 18.84 -8.49
CA PHE A 19 -3.70 18.39 -8.82
C PHE A 19 -4.27 17.40 -7.79
N CYS A 20 -3.42 16.56 -7.19
CA CYS A 20 -3.83 15.67 -6.11
C CYS A 20 -4.22 16.44 -4.84
N GLU A 21 -3.52 17.55 -4.54
CA GLU A 21 -3.80 18.39 -3.38
C GLU A 21 -5.22 18.95 -3.40
N GLU A 22 -5.73 19.33 -4.58
CA GLU A 22 -7.12 19.78 -4.79
C GLU A 22 -8.17 18.67 -4.59
N LYS A 23 -7.75 17.39 -4.54
CA LYS A 23 -8.62 16.21 -4.38
C LYS A 23 -8.58 15.62 -2.98
N LYS A 24 -7.87 16.25 -2.04
CA LYS A 24 -7.80 15.73 -0.67
C LYS A 24 -9.07 16.03 0.12
N ASN A 25 -9.53 15.05 0.87
CA ASN A 25 -10.50 15.23 1.94
C ASN A 25 -9.82 15.75 3.22
N ASN A 26 -10.62 15.93 4.29
CA ASN A 26 -10.14 16.42 5.59
C ASN A 26 -9.12 15.49 6.27
N ASP A 27 -9.11 14.21 5.91
CA ASP A 27 -8.14 13.21 6.41
C ASP A 27 -6.84 13.19 5.58
N GLY A 28 -6.73 14.09 4.59
CA GLY A 28 -5.59 14.18 3.69
C GLY A 28 -5.51 13.02 2.68
N LYS A 29 -6.63 12.33 2.44
CA LYS A 29 -6.75 11.24 1.46
C LYS A 29 -7.42 11.73 0.18
N LEU A 30 -7.06 11.16 -0.95
CA LEU A 30 -7.77 11.46 -2.20
C LEU A 30 -9.22 11.00 -2.07
N SER A 31 -10.14 11.84 -2.54
CA SER A 31 -11.57 11.56 -2.57
C SER A 31 -12.11 12.06 -3.91
N PHE A 32 -12.90 11.22 -4.57
CA PHE A 32 -13.43 11.50 -5.91
C PHE A 32 -14.95 11.61 -5.87
N GLU A 33 -15.49 12.50 -6.70
CA GLU A 33 -16.92 12.74 -6.79
C GLU A 33 -17.49 12.14 -8.08
N ARG A 34 -18.68 11.53 -7.97
CA ARG A 34 -19.35 10.86 -9.10
C ARG A 34 -19.69 11.82 -10.24
N ASN A 35 -20.03 13.06 -9.92
CA ASN A 35 -20.43 14.10 -10.88
C ASN A 35 -19.37 15.20 -11.03
N GLU A 36 -18.11 14.81 -11.04
CA GLU A 36 -17.01 15.75 -11.21
C GLU A 36 -17.09 16.46 -12.57
N ARG A 37 -17.39 17.77 -12.52
CA ARG A 37 -17.53 18.63 -13.71
C ARG A 37 -16.19 18.98 -14.34
N SER A 38 -15.11 18.96 -13.56
CA SER A 38 -13.78 19.32 -14.06
C SER A 38 -13.05 18.12 -14.65
N THR A 39 -12.60 18.27 -15.90
CA THR A 39 -11.73 17.27 -16.55
C THR A 39 -10.24 17.52 -16.27
N SER A 40 -9.89 18.54 -15.47
CA SER A 40 -8.49 18.89 -15.19
C SER A 40 -7.73 17.72 -14.56
N PHE A 41 -8.28 17.10 -13.51
CA PHE A 41 -7.63 15.99 -12.83
C PHE A 41 -7.47 14.77 -13.74
N LYS A 42 -8.54 14.38 -14.47
CA LYS A 42 -8.49 13.27 -15.42
C LYS A 42 -7.41 13.47 -16.50
N ARG A 43 -7.22 14.70 -16.97
CA ARG A 43 -6.14 15.06 -17.90
C ARG A 43 -4.77 15.02 -17.21
N ALA A 44 -4.66 15.53 -16.00
CA ALA A 44 -3.42 15.51 -15.22
C ALA A 44 -2.93 14.07 -14.96
N CYS A 45 -3.83 13.09 -14.81
CA CYS A 45 -3.44 11.68 -14.64
C CYS A 45 -2.60 11.11 -15.80
N TYR A 46 -2.66 11.69 -17.01
CA TYR A 46 -1.84 11.25 -18.13
C TYR A 46 -0.35 11.53 -17.92
N VAL A 47 0.00 12.45 -17.02
CA VAL A 47 1.37 12.73 -16.62
C VAL A 47 2.07 11.47 -16.05
N LEU A 48 1.32 10.52 -15.50
CA LEU A 48 1.87 9.23 -15.05
C LEU A 48 2.46 8.40 -16.20
N TYR A 49 1.98 8.57 -17.44
CA TYR A 49 2.61 7.95 -18.61
C TYR A 49 3.98 8.56 -18.91
N ASP A 50 4.16 9.87 -18.68
CA ASP A 50 5.45 10.54 -18.84
C ASP A 50 6.45 10.08 -17.78
N VAL A 51 5.99 9.89 -16.53
CA VAL A 51 6.81 9.29 -15.46
C VAL A 51 7.23 7.87 -15.84
N LYS A 52 6.28 7.04 -16.30
CA LYS A 52 6.57 5.69 -16.80
C LYS A 52 7.62 5.76 -17.90
N TYR A 53 7.44 6.62 -18.90
CA TYR A 53 8.37 6.75 -20.02
C TYR A 53 9.78 7.10 -19.56
N ALA A 54 9.92 8.05 -18.61
CA ALA A 54 11.22 8.39 -18.03
C ALA A 54 11.88 7.20 -17.30
N LEU A 55 11.09 6.31 -16.71
CA LEU A 55 11.57 5.11 -16.02
C LEU A 55 11.81 3.90 -16.95
N ILE A 56 11.40 3.93 -18.23
CA ILE A 56 11.74 2.83 -19.15
C ILE A 56 13.26 2.76 -19.39
N CYS A 57 13.96 3.89 -19.33
CA CYS A 57 15.41 4.00 -19.49
C CYS A 57 16.17 3.56 -18.23
N ARG A 58 15.97 2.30 -17.83
CA ARG A 58 16.57 1.72 -16.62
C ARG A 58 18.11 1.75 -16.69
N PRO A 59 18.79 2.32 -15.69
CA PRO A 59 20.24 2.29 -15.64
C PRO A 59 20.76 0.86 -15.39
N SER A 60 21.80 0.49 -16.12
CA SER A 60 22.65 -0.63 -15.78
C SER A 60 23.44 -0.34 -14.49
N PRO A 61 23.96 -1.36 -13.79
CA PRO A 61 24.72 -1.17 -12.55
C PRO A 61 25.88 -0.16 -12.66
N ASP A 62 26.52 -0.08 -13.83
CA ASP A 62 27.67 0.80 -14.09
C ASP A 62 27.28 2.26 -14.40
N GLU A 63 26.00 2.53 -14.70
CA GLU A 63 25.50 3.87 -15.03
C GLU A 63 25.10 4.70 -13.79
N TRP A 64 25.08 4.07 -12.60
CA TRP A 64 24.71 4.73 -11.35
C TRP A 64 25.80 5.66 -10.81
N SER A 65 25.62 6.95 -11.03
CA SER A 65 26.34 8.03 -10.34
C SER A 65 25.62 8.51 -9.09
N ASP A 66 26.32 9.17 -8.16
CA ASP A 66 25.69 9.75 -6.97
C ASP A 66 24.66 10.84 -7.31
N LYS A 67 24.89 11.60 -8.39
CA LYS A 67 23.93 12.57 -8.93
C LYS A 67 22.64 11.87 -9.39
N LEU A 68 22.77 10.73 -10.08
CA LEU A 68 21.61 9.94 -10.50
C LEU A 68 20.87 9.33 -9.31
N ARG A 69 21.58 8.72 -8.34
CA ARG A 69 20.97 8.19 -7.10
C ARG A 69 20.16 9.26 -6.38
N HIS A 70 20.74 10.45 -6.20
CA HIS A 70 20.06 11.57 -5.56
C HIS A 70 18.80 11.99 -6.31
N SER A 71 18.91 12.20 -7.62
CA SER A 71 17.81 12.67 -8.45
C SER A 71 16.66 11.65 -8.53
N PHE A 72 16.98 10.37 -8.68
CA PHE A 72 16.00 9.29 -8.65
C PHE A 72 15.28 9.22 -7.30
N LEU A 73 16.02 9.21 -6.18
CA LEU A 73 15.42 9.14 -4.84
C LEU A 73 14.57 10.38 -4.52
N LYS A 74 14.93 11.55 -5.06
CA LYS A 74 14.11 12.76 -4.97
C LYS A 74 12.76 12.58 -5.68
N GLY A 75 12.78 12.10 -6.92
CA GLY A 75 11.56 11.76 -7.67
C GLY A 75 10.73 10.67 -6.99
N PHE A 76 11.36 9.60 -6.53
CA PHE A 76 10.71 8.53 -5.77
C PHE A 76 10.04 9.04 -4.50
N LYS A 77 10.70 9.91 -3.73
CA LYS A 77 10.12 10.55 -2.55
C LYS A 77 8.89 11.38 -2.89
N SER A 78 8.88 12.09 -4.02
CA SER A 78 7.69 12.80 -4.49
C SER A 78 6.59 11.85 -4.93
N PHE A 79 6.92 10.70 -5.53
CA PHE A 79 5.96 9.63 -5.79
C PHE A 79 5.34 9.07 -4.51
N LEU A 80 6.14 8.84 -3.46
CA LEU A 80 5.64 8.38 -2.16
C LEU A 80 4.67 9.38 -1.51
N LYS A 81 4.83 10.69 -1.74
CA LYS A 81 3.84 11.70 -1.29
C LYS A 81 2.49 11.47 -1.96
N MET A 82 2.48 11.13 -3.25
CA MET A 82 1.26 10.78 -3.98
C MET A 82 0.62 9.53 -3.39
N LEU A 83 1.40 8.45 -3.25
CA LEU A 83 0.92 7.18 -2.70
C LEU A 83 0.40 7.32 -1.27
N LYS A 84 0.96 8.23 -0.47
CA LYS A 84 0.48 8.53 0.89
C LYS A 84 -0.96 9.05 0.92
N MET A 85 -1.36 9.85 -0.08
CA MET A 85 -2.74 10.33 -0.19
C MET A 85 -3.69 9.21 -0.62
N MET A 86 -3.19 8.17 -1.28
CA MET A 86 -3.97 6.99 -1.67
C MET A 86 -3.99 5.89 -0.60
N GLN A 87 -3.00 5.84 0.29
CA GLN A 87 -2.91 4.83 1.35
C GLN A 87 -4.10 4.92 2.30
N GLY A 88 -5.03 3.97 2.22
CA GLY A 88 -6.22 3.93 3.06
C GLY A 88 -7.36 4.84 2.60
N MET A 89 -7.35 5.34 1.37
CA MET A 89 -8.50 6.07 0.80
C MET A 89 -9.69 5.13 0.54
N ASP A 90 -10.90 5.67 0.39
CA ASP A 90 -12.13 4.90 0.14
C ASP A 90 -12.36 3.75 1.14
N GLY A 91 -12.12 4.00 2.43
CA GLY A 91 -12.38 3.05 3.50
C GLY A 91 -13.87 2.70 3.60
N VAL A 92 -14.19 1.41 3.58
CA VAL A 92 -15.57 0.90 3.69
C VAL A 92 -15.83 0.31 5.06
N MET A 93 -17.02 0.55 5.61
CA MET A 93 -17.53 -0.10 6.81
C MET A 93 -18.73 -0.99 6.45
N ARG A 94 -18.86 -2.12 7.14
CA ARG A 94 -19.96 -3.06 6.93
C ARG A 94 -21.30 -2.41 7.25
N GLN A 95 -22.24 -2.49 6.31
CA GLN A 95 -23.58 -1.95 6.50
C GLN A 95 -24.49 -2.95 7.22
N LEU A 96 -25.03 -2.53 8.37
CA LEU A 96 -25.99 -3.32 9.17
C LEU A 96 -27.44 -2.83 9.01
N GLY A 97 -27.67 -1.64 8.45
CA GLY A 97 -28.98 -1.00 8.31
C GLY A 97 -29.72 -1.30 6.99
N VAL A 98 -30.59 -0.38 6.59
CA VAL A 98 -31.36 -0.41 5.32
C VAL A 98 -30.41 -0.29 4.12
N HIS A 99 -30.85 -0.77 2.96
CA HIS A 99 -30.13 -0.67 1.68
C HIS A 99 -29.63 0.76 1.42
N LEU A 100 -28.39 0.90 0.94
CA LEU A 100 -27.84 2.19 0.53
C LEU A 100 -28.68 2.76 -0.62
N GLU A 101 -29.29 3.93 -0.43
CA GLU A 101 -30.07 4.59 -1.51
C GLU A 101 -29.18 5.00 -2.69
N TYR A 102 -27.90 5.28 -2.43
CA TYR A 102 -26.91 5.65 -3.44
C TYR A 102 -25.63 4.84 -3.26
N GLU A 103 -25.15 4.28 -4.36
CA GLU A 103 -23.86 3.58 -4.40
C GLU A 103 -22.69 4.58 -4.25
N PRO A 104 -21.74 4.32 -3.32
CA PRO A 104 -20.51 5.10 -3.21
C PRO A 104 -19.72 5.09 -4.52
N GLU A 105 -19.13 6.23 -4.85
CA GLU A 105 -18.15 6.36 -5.93
C GLU A 105 -16.92 5.47 -5.62
N TRP A 106 -16.41 4.76 -6.62
CA TRP A 106 -15.24 3.87 -6.49
C TRP A 106 -14.35 3.86 -7.75
N GLU A 107 -14.87 4.33 -8.88
CA GLU A 107 -14.21 4.24 -10.18
C GLU A 107 -13.05 5.22 -10.26
N GLY A 108 -13.17 6.41 -9.67
CA GLY A 108 -12.12 7.44 -9.66
C GLY A 108 -10.82 6.93 -9.08
N ALA A 109 -10.89 6.32 -7.90
CA ALA A 109 -9.76 5.72 -7.21
C ALA A 109 -9.12 4.58 -8.00
N PHE A 110 -9.91 3.67 -8.58
CA PHE A 110 -9.40 2.59 -9.42
C PHE A 110 -8.80 3.09 -10.74
N ASN A 111 -9.37 4.11 -11.34
CA ASN A 111 -8.86 4.70 -12.57
C ASN A 111 -7.48 5.34 -12.37
N LEU A 112 -7.21 5.89 -11.17
CA LEU A 112 -5.90 6.36 -10.77
C LEU A 112 -4.96 5.18 -10.45
N GLN A 113 -5.44 4.19 -9.69
CA GLN A 113 -4.69 2.96 -9.37
C GLN A 113 -4.15 2.28 -10.64
N LEU A 114 -5.00 2.06 -11.65
CA LEU A 114 -4.60 1.43 -12.91
C LEU A 114 -3.52 2.20 -13.66
N LYS A 115 -3.48 3.55 -13.54
CA LYS A 115 -2.47 4.38 -14.22
C LYS A 115 -1.14 4.39 -13.50
N GLN A 116 -1.12 4.14 -12.19
CA GLN A 116 0.12 4.09 -11.41
C GLN A 116 0.76 2.70 -11.37
N ASP A 117 0.04 1.61 -11.68
CA ASP A 117 0.55 0.24 -11.53
C ASP A 117 1.86 0.01 -12.32
N ASP A 118 1.92 0.49 -13.57
CA ASP A 118 3.15 0.41 -14.37
C ASP A 118 4.27 1.29 -13.79
N VAL A 119 3.93 2.49 -13.28
CA VAL A 119 4.91 3.40 -12.67
C VAL A 119 5.52 2.78 -11.41
N ILE A 120 4.69 2.14 -10.57
CA ILE A 120 5.14 1.38 -9.39
C ILE A 120 6.12 0.28 -9.83
N THR A 121 5.75 -0.48 -10.86
CA THR A 121 6.60 -1.56 -11.38
C THR A 121 7.96 -1.03 -11.81
N GLU A 122 8.02 0.05 -12.60
CA GLU A 122 9.30 0.58 -13.05
C GLU A 122 10.14 1.18 -11.91
N PHE A 123 9.53 1.84 -10.92
CA PHE A 123 10.27 2.29 -9.74
C PHE A 123 10.89 1.13 -8.95
N LEU A 124 10.14 0.05 -8.75
CA LEU A 124 10.66 -1.15 -8.07
C LEU A 124 11.83 -1.76 -8.83
N GLU A 125 11.69 -1.86 -10.15
CA GLU A 125 12.71 -2.42 -11.01
C GLU A 125 14.00 -1.58 -11.03
N TRP A 126 13.90 -0.24 -11.01
CA TRP A 126 15.07 0.65 -10.84
C TRP A 126 15.75 0.42 -9.50
N CYS A 127 14.99 0.41 -8.41
CA CYS A 127 15.51 0.12 -7.08
C CYS A 127 16.24 -1.23 -7.04
N GLY A 128 15.75 -2.22 -7.79
CA GLY A 128 16.38 -3.53 -7.93
C GLY A 128 17.74 -3.58 -8.61
N THR A 129 18.24 -2.47 -9.18
CA THR A 129 19.53 -2.42 -9.90
C THR A 129 20.69 -1.82 -9.09
N ASP A 130 20.40 -1.11 -8.00
CA ASP A 130 21.44 -0.50 -7.15
C ASP A 130 21.12 -0.69 -5.67
N ARG A 131 22.11 -1.22 -4.95
CA ARG A 131 21.98 -1.58 -3.54
C ARG A 131 21.71 -0.39 -2.63
N LYS A 132 22.37 0.76 -2.87
CA LYS A 132 22.20 1.96 -2.04
C LYS A 132 20.81 2.55 -2.27
N VAL A 133 20.37 2.61 -3.52
CA VAL A 133 19.04 3.08 -3.89
C VAL A 133 17.96 2.21 -3.26
N LEU A 134 18.09 0.88 -3.32
CA LEU A 134 17.11 -0.03 -2.74
C LEU A 134 16.93 0.19 -1.23
N ILE A 135 18.04 0.31 -0.49
CA ILE A 135 18.02 0.52 0.96
C ILE A 135 17.35 1.85 1.31
N GLU A 136 17.74 2.93 0.63
CA GLU A 136 17.17 4.26 0.88
C GLU A 136 15.70 4.36 0.46
N ALA A 137 15.32 3.77 -0.68
CA ALA A 137 13.94 3.68 -1.11
C ALA A 137 13.08 2.87 -0.12
N PHE A 138 13.62 1.78 0.43
CA PHE A 138 12.94 0.97 1.44
C PHE A 138 12.70 1.78 2.73
N LYS A 139 13.73 2.45 3.26
CA LYS A 139 13.62 3.31 4.45
C LYS A 139 12.62 4.45 4.25
N LEU A 140 12.72 5.15 3.12
CA LEU A 140 11.79 6.23 2.77
C LEU A 140 10.35 5.71 2.69
N THR A 141 10.13 4.58 2.02
CA THR A 141 8.79 3.96 1.93
C THR A 141 8.24 3.65 3.31
N LEU A 142 9.06 3.04 4.17
CA LEU A 142 8.65 2.68 5.51
C LEU A 142 8.36 3.91 6.37
N GLU A 143 9.18 4.97 6.28
CA GLU A 143 8.91 6.26 6.93
C GLU A 143 7.54 6.84 6.52
N PHE A 144 7.22 6.81 5.23
CA PHE A 144 5.93 7.26 4.72
C PHE A 144 4.76 6.39 5.21
N LEU A 145 4.95 5.06 5.23
CA LEU A 145 3.94 4.12 5.71
C LEU A 145 3.67 4.31 7.21
N LEU A 146 4.72 4.47 8.02
CA LEU A 146 4.61 4.73 9.46
C LEU A 146 3.88 6.05 9.75
N LYS A 147 4.06 7.08 8.92
CA LYS A 147 3.31 8.34 8.99
C LYS A 147 1.83 8.20 8.60
N CYS A 148 1.43 7.11 7.97
CA CYS A 148 0.03 6.82 7.64
C CYS A 148 -0.69 6.00 8.71
N LYS A 149 0.04 5.47 9.70
CA LYS A 149 -0.55 4.68 10.77
C LYS A 149 -1.40 5.56 11.68
N ASP A 150 -2.42 4.96 12.26
CA ASP A 150 -3.11 5.52 13.42
C ASP A 150 -2.08 5.88 14.49
N LYS A 151 -2.27 6.99 15.20
CA LYS A 151 -1.35 7.39 16.27
C LYS A 151 -1.19 6.21 17.26
N PRO A 152 0.01 5.92 17.79
CA PRO A 152 0.19 4.78 18.70
C PRO A 152 -0.80 4.75 19.88
N ALA A 153 -1.21 5.93 20.38
CA ALA A 153 -2.21 6.07 21.44
C ALA A 153 -3.63 5.59 21.06
N THR A 154 -3.96 5.51 19.76
CA THR A 154 -5.26 5.05 19.26
C THR A 154 -5.28 3.56 18.91
N VAL A 155 -4.11 2.95 18.73
CA VAL A 155 -3.97 1.53 18.42
C VAL A 155 -4.16 0.69 19.70
N LYS A 156 -5.36 0.14 19.87
CA LYS A 156 -5.65 -0.76 21.00
C LYS A 156 -5.05 -2.13 20.74
N ARG A 157 -4.50 -2.74 21.79
CA ARG A 157 -3.98 -4.11 21.77
C ARG A 157 -4.57 -4.94 22.87
N GLU A 158 -4.66 -6.24 22.63
CA GLU A 158 -5.17 -7.20 23.59
C GLU A 158 -4.33 -8.47 23.60
N ASP A 159 -4.12 -9.02 24.79
CA ASP A 159 -3.40 -10.28 24.94
C ASP A 159 -4.32 -11.44 24.57
N LYS A 160 -3.88 -12.28 23.62
CA LYS A 160 -4.54 -13.52 23.24
C LYS A 160 -3.67 -14.69 23.64
N THR A 161 -4.29 -15.73 24.19
CA THR A 161 -3.59 -16.96 24.58
C THR A 161 -4.17 -18.13 23.78
N VAL A 162 -3.32 -18.85 23.07
CA VAL A 162 -3.69 -20.05 22.28
C VAL A 162 -2.64 -21.12 22.54
N CYS A 163 -3.07 -22.31 22.95
CA CYS A 163 -2.19 -23.45 23.22
C CYS A 163 -0.95 -23.10 24.10
N GLY A 164 -1.11 -22.23 25.09
CA GLY A 164 -0.02 -21.78 25.99
C GLY A 164 0.85 -20.64 25.47
N HIS A 165 0.70 -20.23 24.20
CA HIS A 165 1.39 -19.08 23.63
C HIS A 165 0.58 -17.80 23.85
N LYS A 166 1.21 -16.77 24.43
CA LYS A 166 0.59 -15.47 24.71
C LYS A 166 1.12 -14.42 23.73
N VAL A 167 0.24 -13.83 22.93
CA VAL A 167 0.57 -12.85 21.89
C VAL A 167 -0.26 -11.59 22.04
N ARG A 168 0.37 -10.43 21.89
CA ARG A 168 -0.28 -9.12 22.03
C ARG A 168 -0.82 -8.63 20.68
N CYS A 169 -2.06 -8.99 20.39
CA CYS A 169 -2.70 -8.74 19.10
C CYS A 169 -3.26 -7.31 18.96
N LEU A 170 -3.31 -6.81 17.73
CA LEU A 170 -3.98 -5.56 17.37
C LEU A 170 -5.50 -5.73 17.43
N LYS A 171 -6.15 -4.94 18.30
CA LYS A 171 -7.60 -4.91 18.43
C LYS A 171 -8.19 -4.05 17.32
N TYR A 172 -8.60 -4.73 16.26
CA TYR A 172 -9.28 -4.10 15.14
C TYR A 172 -10.27 -5.11 14.53
N ASP A 173 -11.57 -4.81 14.59
CA ASP A 173 -12.63 -5.65 14.06
C ASP A 173 -13.02 -5.20 12.65
N VAL A 174 -12.65 -6.02 11.67
CA VAL A 174 -12.96 -5.81 10.25
C VAL A 174 -14.47 -5.68 10.00
N SER A 175 -15.29 -6.33 10.83
CA SER A 175 -16.75 -6.33 10.68
C SER A 175 -17.42 -5.02 11.08
N THR A 176 -16.70 -4.14 11.80
CA THR A 176 -17.26 -2.90 12.37
C THR A 176 -16.40 -1.67 12.11
N GLN A 177 -15.15 -1.83 11.68
CA GLN A 177 -14.20 -0.73 11.44
C GLN A 177 -13.87 -0.54 9.95
N PRO A 178 -13.41 0.66 9.52
CA PRO A 178 -13.23 0.97 8.09
C PRO A 178 -12.02 0.30 7.43
N VAL A 179 -12.25 -0.55 6.43
CA VAL A 179 -11.19 -1.23 5.67
C VAL A 179 -11.07 -0.63 4.27
N SER A 180 -9.85 -0.36 3.82
CA SER A 180 -9.57 0.12 2.47
C SER A 180 -8.73 -0.91 1.73
N ILE A 181 -9.07 -1.15 0.46
CA ILE A 181 -8.26 -1.97 -0.45
C ILE A 181 -7.13 -1.19 -1.13
N HIS A 182 -7.05 0.14 -0.94
CA HIS A 182 -6.03 1.00 -1.53
C HIS A 182 -4.84 1.10 -0.57
N LEU A 183 -3.87 0.19 -0.72
CA LEU A 183 -2.69 0.09 0.15
C LEU A 183 -1.36 0.27 -0.61
N PRO A 184 -1.19 1.28 -1.49
CA PRO A 184 -0.02 1.37 -2.36
C PRO A 184 1.32 1.48 -1.63
N LEU A 185 1.40 2.13 -0.46
CA LEU A 185 2.64 2.19 0.31
C LEU A 185 3.00 0.84 0.93
N SER A 186 2.01 0.10 1.43
CA SER A 186 2.25 -1.28 1.91
C SER A 186 2.75 -2.18 0.78
N ARG A 187 2.20 -2.02 -0.42
CA ARG A 187 2.52 -2.86 -1.58
C ARG A 187 3.86 -2.54 -2.21
N ILE A 188 4.24 -1.26 -2.28
CA ILE A 188 5.58 -0.87 -2.75
C ILE A 188 6.65 -1.32 -1.75
N LEU A 189 6.36 -1.29 -0.43
CA LEU A 189 7.27 -1.83 0.59
C LEU A 189 7.51 -3.33 0.38
N ALA A 190 6.45 -4.12 0.14
CA ALA A 190 6.59 -5.53 -0.21
C ALA A 190 7.39 -5.72 -1.50
N GLY A 191 7.13 -4.90 -2.53
CA GLY A 191 7.87 -4.94 -3.79
C GLY A 191 9.36 -4.72 -3.61
N LEU A 192 9.76 -3.71 -2.84
CA LEU A 192 11.16 -3.39 -2.56
C LEU A 192 11.83 -4.56 -1.80
N PHE A 193 11.15 -5.12 -0.81
CA PHE A 193 11.67 -6.25 -0.04
C PHE A 193 12.04 -7.44 -0.93
N LEU A 194 11.27 -7.73 -1.99
CA LEU A 194 11.56 -8.84 -2.90
C LEU A 194 12.89 -8.68 -3.66
N HIS A 195 13.46 -7.48 -3.73
CA HIS A 195 14.78 -7.25 -4.33
C HIS A 195 15.94 -7.48 -3.35
N PHE A 196 15.69 -7.60 -2.04
CA PHE A 196 16.74 -7.75 -1.03
C PHE A 196 17.60 -8.99 -1.30
N GLY A 197 16.96 -10.14 -1.57
CA GLY A 197 17.66 -11.38 -1.88
C GLY A 197 18.55 -11.28 -3.12
N LYS A 198 18.09 -10.56 -4.17
CA LYS A 198 18.87 -10.35 -5.41
C LYS A 198 20.14 -9.52 -5.18
N LEU A 199 20.09 -8.57 -4.24
CA LEU A 199 21.22 -7.68 -3.91
C LEU A 199 21.97 -8.08 -2.64
N GLY A 200 21.73 -9.29 -2.11
CA GLY A 200 22.42 -9.80 -0.93
C GLY A 200 22.19 -8.96 0.34
N ILE A 201 21.03 -8.31 0.46
CA ILE A 201 20.66 -7.54 1.64
C ILE A 201 19.89 -8.46 2.60
N ALA A 202 20.43 -8.67 3.79
CA ALA A 202 19.72 -9.37 4.85
C ALA A 202 18.75 -8.42 5.56
N TRP A 203 17.54 -8.90 5.91
CA TRP A 203 16.53 -8.09 6.60
C TRP A 203 17.02 -7.53 7.95
N ASN A 204 17.83 -8.30 8.67
CA ASN A 204 18.40 -7.91 9.95
C ASN A 204 19.73 -7.15 9.82
N SER A 205 20.11 -6.71 8.60
CA SER A 205 21.34 -5.95 8.45
C SER A 205 21.20 -4.56 9.09
N PRO A 206 22.29 -4.01 9.68
CA PRO A 206 22.27 -2.67 10.26
C PRO A 206 21.85 -1.57 9.27
N GLU A 207 21.99 -1.82 7.97
CA GLU A 207 21.70 -0.84 6.93
C GLU A 207 20.21 -0.71 6.65
N VAL A 208 19.39 -1.72 6.97
CA VAL A 208 17.92 -1.70 6.83
C VAL A 208 17.20 -1.75 8.17
N ASN A 209 17.92 -2.00 9.26
CA ASN A 209 17.35 -2.08 10.60
C ASN A 209 16.70 -0.75 10.99
N ILE A 210 15.42 -0.83 11.34
CA ILE A 210 14.64 0.30 11.84
C ILE A 210 14.19 -0.08 13.24
N GLU A 211 14.75 0.64 14.22
CA GLU A 211 14.43 0.42 15.63
C GLU A 211 12.91 0.46 15.85
N HIS A 212 12.42 -0.48 16.66
CA HIS A 212 11.02 -0.57 17.08
C HIS A 212 10.00 -0.81 15.95
N LEU A 213 10.41 -1.33 14.80
CA LEU A 213 9.47 -1.76 13.77
C LEU A 213 8.68 -3.00 14.24
N ASP A 214 7.38 -2.84 14.45
CA ASP A 214 6.48 -3.96 14.71
C ASP A 214 5.91 -4.53 13.41
N MET A 215 6.34 -5.75 13.06
CA MET A 215 5.88 -6.46 11.87
C MET A 215 4.38 -6.78 11.91
N ALA A 216 3.78 -6.99 13.08
CA ALA A 216 2.34 -7.19 13.20
C ALA A 216 1.57 -5.99 12.67
N GLU A 217 2.06 -4.76 12.90
CA GLU A 217 1.44 -3.55 12.36
C GLU A 217 1.67 -3.37 10.86
N ILE A 218 2.76 -3.90 10.31
CA ILE A 218 3.08 -3.79 8.89
C ILE A 218 2.18 -4.72 8.06
N ILE A 219 1.93 -5.94 8.55
CA ILE A 219 1.04 -6.90 7.88
C ILE A 219 -0.44 -6.66 8.14
N GLU A 220 -0.78 -5.85 9.14
CA GLU A 220 -2.17 -5.66 9.56
C GLU A 220 -3.07 -5.07 8.45
N PRO A 221 -2.69 -4.02 7.69
CA PRO A 221 -3.52 -3.54 6.57
C PRO A 221 -3.84 -4.59 5.50
N PRO A 222 -2.85 -5.31 4.91
CA PRO A 222 -3.18 -6.37 3.94
C PRO A 222 -3.98 -7.51 4.59
N LEU A 223 -3.73 -7.85 5.85
CA LEU A 223 -4.52 -8.86 6.57
C LEU A 223 -6.00 -8.43 6.71
N ARG A 224 -6.28 -7.16 7.04
CA ARG A 224 -7.65 -6.62 7.10
C ARG A 224 -8.37 -6.77 5.76
N VAL A 225 -7.68 -6.52 4.64
CA VAL A 225 -8.24 -6.72 3.29
C VAL A 225 -8.59 -8.19 3.04
N GLN A 226 -7.69 -9.12 3.38
CA GLN A 226 -7.96 -10.56 3.24
C GLN A 226 -9.18 -11.01 4.06
N VAL A 227 -9.30 -10.52 5.30
CA VAL A 227 -10.47 -10.82 6.14
C VAL A 227 -11.74 -10.19 5.58
N MET A 228 -11.70 -8.95 5.09
CA MET A 228 -12.88 -8.30 4.48
C MET A 228 -13.36 -9.08 3.24
N VAL A 229 -12.43 -9.54 2.40
CA VAL A 229 -12.74 -10.38 1.23
C VAL A 229 -13.39 -11.70 1.67
N ALA A 230 -12.79 -12.40 2.64
CA ALA A 230 -13.34 -13.66 3.16
C ALA A 230 -14.74 -13.47 3.79
N GLN A 231 -14.93 -12.42 4.60
CA GLN A 231 -16.23 -12.09 5.17
C GLN A 231 -17.27 -11.73 4.09
N THR A 232 -16.86 -11.08 3.01
CA THR A 232 -17.74 -10.78 1.88
C THR A 232 -18.19 -12.06 1.17
N GLN A 233 -17.27 -13.00 0.93
CA GLN A 233 -17.58 -14.31 0.37
C GLN A 233 -18.51 -15.13 1.29
N ALA A 234 -18.35 -15.01 2.61
CA ALA A 234 -19.26 -15.56 3.61
C ALA A 234 -20.63 -14.85 3.68
N GLY A 235 -20.86 -13.81 2.88
CA GLY A 235 -22.12 -13.08 2.80
C GLY A 235 -22.34 -12.04 3.89
N MET A 236 -21.33 -11.71 4.70
CA MET A 236 -21.48 -10.74 5.80
C MET A 236 -21.66 -9.30 5.30
N TRP A 237 -21.18 -9.00 4.08
CA TRP A 237 -21.15 -7.66 3.49
C TRP A 237 -22.18 -7.44 2.38
N ARG A 238 -23.22 -8.28 2.29
CA ARG A 238 -24.26 -8.21 1.22
C ARG A 238 -24.99 -6.87 1.13
N ARG A 239 -25.02 -6.08 2.21
CA ARG A 239 -25.70 -4.78 2.27
C ARG A 239 -24.84 -3.60 1.80
N ASN A 240 -23.55 -3.81 1.53
CA ASN A 240 -22.63 -2.77 1.08
C ASN A 240 -22.78 -2.40 -0.40
N GLY A 241 -23.68 -3.07 -1.14
CA GLY A 241 -23.98 -2.74 -2.52
C GLY A 241 -22.92 -3.20 -3.53
N TYR A 242 -23.12 -2.79 -4.78
CA TYR A 242 -22.25 -3.14 -5.91
C TYR A 242 -20.90 -2.44 -5.85
N SER A 243 -20.80 -1.27 -5.23
CA SER A 243 -19.53 -0.55 -5.08
C SER A 243 -18.46 -1.43 -4.44
N LEU A 244 -18.76 -2.06 -3.30
CA LEU A 244 -17.82 -2.98 -2.65
C LEU A 244 -17.53 -4.22 -3.51
N LEU A 245 -18.55 -4.80 -4.15
CA LEU A 245 -18.37 -5.98 -5.00
C LEU A 245 -17.45 -5.68 -6.20
N ASN A 246 -17.60 -4.50 -6.80
CA ASN A 246 -16.74 -4.04 -7.89
C ASN A 246 -15.31 -3.81 -7.40
N GLN A 247 -15.13 -3.18 -6.24
CA GLN A 247 -13.81 -2.99 -5.63
C GLN A 247 -13.10 -4.34 -5.41
N ILE A 248 -13.80 -5.34 -4.86
CA ILE A 248 -13.26 -6.69 -4.65
C ILE A 248 -13.01 -7.42 -5.98
N PHE A 249 -13.87 -7.19 -6.98
CA PHE A 249 -13.66 -7.75 -8.33
C PHE A 249 -12.36 -7.23 -8.94
N PHE A 250 -12.13 -5.91 -8.94
CA PHE A 250 -10.91 -5.33 -9.51
C PHE A 250 -9.66 -5.67 -8.68
N TYR A 251 -9.79 -5.80 -7.36
CA TYR A 251 -8.71 -6.28 -6.50
C TYR A 251 -8.13 -7.64 -6.93
N HIS A 252 -8.98 -8.55 -7.43
CA HIS A 252 -8.56 -9.87 -7.95
C HIS A 252 -8.38 -9.90 -9.47
N ASN A 253 -8.81 -8.86 -10.19
CA ASN A 253 -8.80 -8.82 -11.65
C ASN A 253 -7.37 -8.79 -12.18
N VAL A 254 -7.11 -9.47 -13.30
CA VAL A 254 -5.79 -9.56 -13.95
C VAL A 254 -5.11 -8.21 -14.16
N LYS A 255 -5.88 -7.12 -14.37
CA LYS A 255 -5.34 -5.78 -14.58
C LYS A 255 -4.66 -5.20 -13.34
N CYS A 256 -5.15 -5.49 -12.14
CA CYS A 256 -4.63 -4.92 -10.89
C CYS A 256 -4.00 -5.96 -9.96
N ARG A 257 -4.32 -7.25 -10.14
CA ARG A 257 -4.00 -8.35 -9.21
C ARG A 257 -2.53 -8.35 -8.81
N ARG A 258 -1.63 -8.18 -9.79
CA ARG A 258 -0.18 -8.20 -9.60
C ARG A 258 0.27 -7.15 -8.59
N GLU A 259 -0.23 -5.93 -8.71
CA GLU A 259 0.15 -4.80 -7.87
C GLU A 259 -0.76 -4.63 -6.64
N MET A 260 -1.86 -5.37 -6.55
CA MET A 260 -2.78 -5.37 -5.41
C MET A 260 -2.72 -6.69 -4.62
N PHE A 261 -3.58 -7.67 -4.96
CA PHE A 261 -3.71 -8.92 -4.21
C PHE A 261 -2.38 -9.65 -4.03
N ASP A 262 -1.61 -9.84 -5.10
CA ASP A 262 -0.35 -10.58 -5.01
C ASP A 262 0.66 -9.85 -4.10
N LYS A 263 0.70 -8.51 -4.08
CA LYS A 263 1.54 -7.73 -3.16
C LYS A 263 1.07 -7.80 -1.71
N ASP A 264 -0.24 -7.89 -1.47
CA ASP A 264 -0.77 -8.09 -0.12
C ASP A 264 -0.37 -9.48 0.42
N ILE A 265 -0.44 -10.52 -0.43
CA ILE A 265 0.07 -11.87 -0.09
C ILE A 265 1.57 -11.84 0.16
N ASN A 266 2.36 -11.17 -0.69
CA ASN A 266 3.80 -11.01 -0.48
C ASN A 266 4.09 -10.35 0.87
N MET A 267 3.35 -9.31 1.27
CA MET A 267 3.54 -8.68 2.58
C MET A 267 3.24 -9.63 3.74
N LEU A 268 2.19 -10.44 3.64
CA LEU A 268 1.87 -11.46 4.64
C LEU A 268 2.97 -12.53 4.74
N GLN A 269 3.50 -12.97 3.60
CA GLN A 269 4.63 -13.92 3.55
C GLN A 269 5.91 -13.33 4.12
N ILE A 270 6.19 -12.05 3.85
CA ILE A 270 7.31 -11.32 4.47
C ILE A 270 7.15 -11.31 5.99
N GLY A 271 5.97 -10.97 6.50
CA GLY A 271 5.69 -11.05 7.94
C GLY A 271 5.90 -12.45 8.52
N ALA A 272 5.37 -13.48 7.87
CA ALA A 272 5.54 -14.87 8.27
C ALA A 272 7.02 -15.31 8.29
N SER A 273 7.86 -14.76 7.40
CA SER A 273 9.30 -15.06 7.35
C SER A 273 10.14 -14.37 8.43
N ILE A 274 9.60 -13.32 9.06
CA ILE A 274 10.33 -12.47 10.02
C ILE A 274 9.84 -12.70 11.45
N MET A 275 8.54 -12.90 11.64
CA MET A 275 7.91 -13.07 12.95
C MET A 275 8.11 -14.48 13.51
N ASP A 276 7.91 -14.66 14.82
CA ASP A 276 7.76 -16.00 15.38
C ASP A 276 6.54 -16.71 14.74
N ASN A 277 6.69 -18.01 14.47
CA ASN A 277 5.66 -18.79 13.77
C ASN A 277 4.33 -18.78 14.52
N ASN A 278 4.34 -18.92 15.86
CA ASN A 278 3.12 -18.93 16.66
C ASN A 278 2.53 -17.52 16.77
N GLU A 279 3.39 -16.51 16.89
CA GLU A 279 2.98 -15.11 16.88
C GLU A 279 2.21 -14.77 15.59
N PHE A 280 2.78 -15.07 14.42
CA PHE A 280 2.14 -14.83 13.12
C PHE A 280 0.80 -15.55 13.00
N LEU A 281 0.75 -16.85 13.35
CA LEU A 281 -0.48 -17.64 13.29
C LEU A 281 -1.57 -17.10 14.23
N ILE A 282 -1.21 -16.68 15.44
CA ILE A 282 -2.16 -16.12 16.39
C ILE A 282 -2.71 -14.78 15.90
N HIS A 283 -1.88 -13.93 15.26
CA HIS A 283 -2.37 -12.70 14.61
C HIS A 283 -3.39 -13.00 13.50
N LEU A 284 -3.12 -14.01 12.67
CA LEU A 284 -4.03 -14.47 11.62
C LEU A 284 -5.36 -14.93 12.22
N LEU A 285 -5.32 -15.90 13.13
CA LEU A 285 -6.50 -16.46 13.79
C LEU A 285 -7.31 -15.38 14.52
N ASN A 286 -6.63 -14.45 15.18
CA ASN A 286 -7.26 -13.31 15.85
C ASN A 286 -8.02 -12.44 14.85
N LYS A 287 -7.41 -12.07 13.71
CA LYS A 287 -8.07 -11.18 12.75
C LYS A 287 -9.27 -11.83 12.07
N TYR A 288 -9.19 -13.12 11.77
CA TYR A 288 -10.30 -13.90 11.23
C TYR A 288 -11.37 -14.24 12.29
N ASN A 289 -11.16 -13.87 13.56
CA ASN A 289 -12.02 -14.23 14.68
C ASN A 289 -12.22 -15.76 14.83
N LEU A 290 -11.14 -16.51 14.63
CA LEU A 290 -11.13 -17.98 14.67
C LEU A 290 -10.48 -18.56 15.93
N LEU A 291 -10.01 -17.73 16.86
CA LEU A 291 -9.33 -18.19 18.08
C LEU A 291 -10.16 -19.17 18.91
N SER A 292 -11.49 -19.00 18.96
CA SER A 292 -12.40 -19.90 19.70
C SER A 292 -12.49 -21.32 19.11
N TRP A 293 -12.05 -21.50 17.86
CA TRP A 293 -12.08 -22.78 17.15
C TRP A 293 -10.77 -23.56 17.28
N VAL A 294 -9.70 -22.91 17.74
CA VAL A 294 -8.40 -23.52 18.00
C VAL A 294 -8.35 -23.84 19.49
N ARG A 295 -8.69 -25.08 19.84
CA ARG A 295 -8.61 -25.63 21.19
C ARG A 295 -7.25 -26.25 21.44
#